data_AF-A0A150REM7-F1
#
_entry.id   AF-A0A150REM7-F1
#
_cell.length_a   1.000
_cell.length_b   1.000
_cell.length_c   1.000
_cell.angle_alpha   90.00
_cell.angle_beta   90.00
_cell.angle_gamma   90.00
#
_symmetry.space_group_name_H-M   'P 1'
#
loop_
_entity.id
_entity.type
_entity.pdbx_description
1 polymer ?
#
loop_
_entity_poly.entity_id
_entity_poly.type
_entity_poly.pdbx_seq_one_letter_code
_entity_poly.pdbx_strand_id
1 'polypeptide(L)'
;MGSEKRGCGGLPGKGGGAGGASIALASVEGKVTLKDCVLKAGNGGKGGAGGDLQPGGAGGVGGVGGMGVGISKNACAGGQGGQGGPGGPGGGGLGGPSLAIAYRGEAVRQEGQTMLMPGTAGAGGPGGSSNVAENAGTDDVSAAEQKFP
;
A
#
# COMPACT_ATOMS: atom_id res chain seq x y z
N MET A 1 4.29 -32.74 -30.62
CA MET A 1 4.40 -31.80 -29.49
C MET A 1 3.26 -30.80 -29.58
N GLY A 2 2.22 -30.95 -28.76
CA GLY A 2 1.18 -29.92 -28.64
C GLY A 2 1.68 -28.80 -27.74
N SER A 3 1.39 -27.54 -28.07
CA SER A 3 1.76 -26.39 -27.24
C SER A 3 0.76 -26.28 -26.08
N GLU A 4 1.11 -26.72 -24.87
CA GLU A 4 0.30 -26.44 -23.68
C GLU A 4 0.23 -24.92 -23.43
N LYS A 5 -0.92 -24.31 -23.73
CA LYS A 5 -1.24 -22.95 -23.32
C LYS A 5 -1.75 -22.97 -21.88
N ARG A 6 -0.94 -22.51 -20.92
CA ARG A 6 -1.37 -22.30 -19.53
C ARG A 6 -2.08 -20.94 -19.40
N GLY A 7 -3.00 -20.83 -18.44
CA GLY A 7 -3.58 -19.54 -18.08
C GLY A 7 -2.53 -18.60 -17.50
N CYS A 8 -2.61 -17.31 -17.83
CA CYS A 8 -1.74 -16.30 -17.21
C CYS A 8 -2.11 -16.10 -15.74
N GLY A 9 -1.14 -15.76 -14.89
CA GLY A 9 -1.42 -15.34 -13.52
C GLY A 9 -2.24 -14.04 -13.47
N GLY A 10 -3.04 -13.88 -12.43
CA GLY A 10 -3.77 -12.63 -12.18
C GLY A 10 -2.82 -11.48 -11.82
N LEU A 11 -3.20 -10.24 -12.15
CA LEU A 11 -2.41 -9.07 -11.76
C LEU A 11 -2.50 -8.86 -10.24
N PRO A 12 -1.42 -8.36 -9.61
CA PRO A 12 -1.44 -7.97 -8.21
C PRO A 12 -2.34 -6.75 -7.97
N GLY A 13 -2.98 -6.72 -6.81
CA GLY A 13 -3.68 -5.55 -6.31
C GLY A 13 -2.72 -4.39 -6.08
N LYS A 14 -3.16 -3.16 -6.38
CA LYS A 14 -2.36 -1.95 -6.18
C LYS A 14 -2.25 -1.63 -4.69
N GLY A 15 -1.10 -1.14 -4.24
CA GLY A 15 -0.96 -0.60 -2.87
C GLY A 15 -1.80 0.68 -2.67
N GLY A 16 -2.29 0.87 -1.45
CA GLY A 16 -2.93 2.11 -1.02
C GLY A 16 -1.94 3.26 -0.88
N GLY A 17 -2.38 4.47 -1.19
CA GLY A 17 -1.56 5.68 -1.04
C GLY A 17 -1.34 6.07 0.43
N ALA A 18 -0.24 6.77 0.74
CA ALA A 18 0.01 7.27 2.09
C ALA A 18 -0.96 8.39 2.50
N GLY A 19 -1.26 8.45 3.79
CA GLY A 19 -2.02 9.54 4.41
C GLY A 19 -1.22 10.84 4.45
N GLY A 20 -1.91 11.97 4.34
CA GLY A 20 -1.28 13.30 4.35
C GLY A 20 -0.69 13.68 5.71
N ALA A 21 0.49 14.28 5.70
CA ALA A 21 1.11 14.82 6.92
C ALA A 21 0.47 16.16 7.32
N SER A 22 0.33 16.36 8.63
CA SER A 22 -0.11 17.61 9.22
C SER A 22 0.97 18.13 10.17
N ILE A 23 1.58 19.26 9.82
CA ILE A 23 2.72 19.82 10.54
C ILE A 23 2.47 21.31 10.78
N ALA A 24 2.52 21.76 12.04
CA ALA A 24 2.30 23.18 12.35
C ALA A 24 3.54 24.05 12.06
N LEU A 25 4.75 23.52 12.31
CA LEU A 25 6.02 24.15 11.97
C LEU A 25 7.04 23.12 11.51
N ALA A 26 7.70 23.38 10.39
CA ALA A 26 8.86 22.62 9.93
C ALA A 26 10.09 23.52 9.88
N SER A 27 11.13 23.21 10.66
CA SER A 27 12.43 23.91 10.65
C SER A 27 13.53 23.02 10.08
N VAL A 28 14.10 23.40 8.94
CA VAL A 28 15.18 22.63 8.30
C VAL A 28 16.45 23.45 8.34
N GLU A 29 17.42 23.00 9.15
CA GLU A 29 18.72 23.67 9.36
C GLU A 29 18.58 25.13 9.82
N GLY A 30 17.45 25.46 10.46
CA GLY A 30 17.10 26.81 10.91
C GLY A 30 17.20 26.97 12.42
N LYS A 31 17.64 28.16 12.86
CA LYS A 31 17.55 28.60 14.25
C LYS A 31 16.25 29.36 14.44
N VAL A 32 15.25 28.70 15.01
CA VAL A 32 13.93 29.28 15.24
C VAL A 32 13.71 29.42 16.74
N THR A 33 13.29 30.61 17.18
CA THR A 33 12.82 30.87 18.54
C THR A 33 11.36 31.25 18.49
N LEU A 34 10.55 30.53 19.25
CA LEU A 34 9.13 30.78 19.46
C LEU A 34 8.95 31.46 20.81
N LYS A 35 8.18 32.54 20.86
CA LYS A 35 7.86 33.24 22.10
C LYS A 35 6.37 33.44 22.21
N ASP A 36 5.76 32.91 23.26
CA ASP A 36 4.32 33.03 23.56
C ASP A 36 3.42 32.62 22.37
N CYS A 37 3.78 31.54 21.66
CA CYS A 37 3.10 31.08 20.44
C CYS A 37 2.20 29.85 20.70
N VAL A 38 1.16 29.68 19.89
CA VAL A 38 0.36 28.45 19.87
C VAL A 38 0.53 27.76 18.52
N LEU A 39 1.12 26.57 18.53
CA LEU A 39 1.30 25.73 17.34
C LEU A 39 0.29 24.60 17.35
N LYS A 40 -0.61 24.62 16.38
CA LYS A 40 -1.67 23.63 16.25
C LYS A 40 -1.55 22.90 14.93
N ALA A 41 -1.28 21.60 14.99
CA ALA A 41 -1.38 20.73 13.82
C ALA A 41 -2.81 20.18 13.72
N GLY A 42 -3.30 20.02 12.50
CA GLY A 42 -4.49 19.20 12.24
C GLY A 42 -4.17 17.72 12.42
N ASN A 43 -5.16 16.85 12.21
CA ASN A 43 -4.97 15.41 12.25
C ASN A 43 -4.20 14.92 11.02
N GLY A 44 -3.43 13.85 11.19
CA GLY A 44 -2.84 13.12 10.07
C GLY A 44 -3.91 12.49 9.19
N GLY A 45 -3.66 12.45 7.88
CA GLY A 45 -4.58 11.88 6.90
C GLY A 45 -4.67 10.36 7.03
N LYS A 46 -5.84 9.78 6.72
CA LYS A 46 -5.98 8.32 6.67
C LYS A 46 -5.22 7.75 5.47
N GLY A 47 -4.57 6.62 5.64
CA GLY A 47 -3.98 5.85 4.54
C GLY A 47 -5.05 5.32 3.56
N GLY A 48 -4.67 5.22 2.29
CA GLY A 48 -5.52 4.72 1.21
C GLY A 48 -5.76 3.21 1.29
N ALA A 49 -6.88 2.75 0.74
CA ALA A 49 -7.17 1.33 0.65
C ALA A 49 -6.28 0.62 -0.38
N GLY A 50 -5.81 -0.59 -0.04
CA GLY A 50 -5.19 -1.51 -0.98
C GLY A 50 -6.21 -2.08 -1.97
N GLY A 51 -5.77 -2.35 -3.19
CA GLY A 51 -6.57 -2.94 -4.25
C GLY A 51 -6.74 -4.45 -4.09
N ASP A 52 -7.90 -4.94 -4.53
CA ASP A 52 -8.22 -6.37 -4.47
C ASP A 52 -7.39 -7.21 -5.45
N LEU A 53 -7.33 -8.52 -5.18
CA LEU A 53 -6.68 -9.49 -6.06
C LEU A 53 -7.44 -9.64 -7.39
N GLN A 54 -6.70 -9.81 -8.48
CA GLN A 54 -7.28 -10.22 -9.76
C GLN A 54 -7.24 -11.75 -9.90
N PRO A 55 -8.35 -12.40 -10.30
CA PRO A 55 -8.33 -13.82 -10.66
C PRO A 55 -7.37 -14.11 -11.82
N GLY A 56 -6.74 -15.28 -11.79
CA GLY A 56 -5.90 -15.75 -12.90
C GLY A 56 -6.69 -16.14 -14.14
N GLY A 57 -6.03 -16.08 -15.29
CA GLY A 57 -6.60 -16.45 -16.58
C GLY A 57 -6.97 -17.93 -16.66
N ALA A 58 -8.02 -18.21 -17.45
CA ALA A 58 -8.44 -19.57 -17.73
C ALA A 58 -7.33 -20.35 -18.45
N GLY A 59 -7.25 -21.65 -18.16
CA GLY A 59 -6.33 -22.56 -18.85
C GLY A 59 -6.70 -22.75 -20.33
N GLY A 60 -5.70 -22.95 -21.18
CA GLY A 60 -5.92 -23.17 -22.60
C GLY A 60 -6.65 -24.48 -22.89
N VAL A 61 -7.47 -24.47 -23.93
CA VAL A 61 -8.16 -25.68 -24.40
C VAL A 61 -7.14 -26.68 -24.95
N GLY A 62 -7.32 -27.97 -24.63
CA GLY A 62 -6.47 -29.04 -25.12
C GLY A 62 -6.53 -29.18 -26.65
N GLY A 63 -5.41 -29.58 -27.26
CA GLY A 63 -5.34 -29.78 -28.71
C GLY A 63 -6.23 -30.93 -29.18
N VAL A 64 -6.89 -30.78 -30.34
CA VAL A 64 -7.71 -31.84 -30.93
C VAL A 64 -6.82 -33.03 -31.31
N GLY A 65 -7.26 -34.25 -31.00
CA GLY A 65 -6.55 -35.48 -31.36
C GLY A 65 -6.47 -35.67 -32.87
N GLY A 66 -5.35 -36.20 -33.35
CA GLY A 66 -5.16 -36.50 -34.78
C GLY A 66 -6.13 -37.56 -35.29
N MET A 67 -6.64 -37.37 -36.51
CA MET A 67 -7.55 -38.33 -37.14
C MET A 67 -6.76 -39.52 -37.71
N GLY A 68 -7.20 -40.74 -37.41
CA GLY A 68 -6.56 -41.97 -37.90
C GLY A 68 -6.78 -42.17 -39.41
N VAL A 69 -5.83 -42.83 -40.07
CA VAL A 69 -5.92 -43.21 -41.49
C VAL A 69 -5.70 -44.73 -41.62
N GLY A 70 -6.47 -45.37 -42.51
CA GLY A 70 -6.44 -46.82 -42.69
C GLY A 70 -7.00 -47.59 -41.48
N ILE A 71 -6.22 -48.54 -40.95
CA ILE A 71 -6.58 -49.34 -39.75
C ILE A 71 -6.21 -48.65 -38.42
N SER A 72 -5.60 -47.47 -38.47
CA SER A 72 -5.15 -46.76 -37.28
C SER A 72 -6.30 -46.06 -36.56
N LYS A 73 -6.31 -46.15 -35.23
CA LYS A 73 -7.25 -45.41 -34.38
C LYS A 73 -6.90 -43.92 -34.36
N ASN A 74 -7.89 -43.08 -34.07
CA ASN A 74 -7.66 -41.68 -33.75
C ASN A 74 -6.71 -41.53 -32.56
N ALA A 75 -5.87 -40.50 -32.59
CA ALA A 75 -5.05 -40.15 -31.44
C ALA A 75 -5.91 -39.46 -30.37
N CYS A 76 -5.50 -39.59 -29.10
CA CYS A 76 -6.14 -38.88 -27.99
C CYS A 76 -5.97 -37.36 -28.14
N ALA A 77 -6.93 -36.61 -27.61
CA ALA A 77 -6.78 -35.17 -27.45
C ALA A 77 -5.64 -34.83 -26.48
N GLY A 78 -5.04 -33.65 -26.65
CA GLY A 78 -4.10 -33.09 -25.68
C GLY A 78 -4.83 -32.68 -24.39
N GLY A 79 -4.10 -32.68 -23.26
CA GLY A 79 -4.64 -32.24 -21.98
C GLY A 79 -5.01 -30.75 -21.97
N GLN A 80 -5.97 -30.39 -21.12
CA GLN A 80 -6.29 -28.98 -20.88
C GLN A 80 -5.12 -28.31 -20.13
N GLY A 81 -4.80 -27.07 -20.49
CA GLY A 81 -3.84 -26.27 -19.76
C GLY A 81 -4.35 -25.91 -18.36
N GLY A 82 -3.45 -25.79 -17.39
CA GLY A 82 -3.81 -25.37 -16.03
C GLY A 82 -4.28 -23.92 -15.97
N GLN A 83 -5.17 -23.63 -15.01
CA GLN A 83 -5.58 -22.27 -14.65
C GLN A 83 -4.41 -21.51 -14.04
N GLY A 84 -4.28 -20.22 -14.36
CA GLY A 84 -3.32 -19.34 -13.70
C GLY A 84 -3.75 -19.02 -12.27
N GLY A 85 -2.79 -18.85 -11.36
CA GLY A 85 -3.07 -18.46 -9.98
C GLY A 85 -3.63 -17.02 -9.88
N PRO A 86 -4.37 -16.69 -8.80
CA PRO A 86 -4.78 -15.32 -8.53
C PRO A 86 -3.57 -14.44 -8.23
N GLY A 87 -3.69 -13.15 -8.53
CA GLY A 87 -2.75 -12.14 -8.05
C GLY A 87 -2.84 -11.97 -6.53
N GLY A 88 -1.80 -11.39 -5.91
CA GLY A 88 -1.83 -11.05 -4.49
C GLY A 88 -2.66 -9.80 -4.21
N PRO A 89 -3.26 -9.64 -3.02
CA PRO A 89 -3.93 -8.40 -2.63
C PRO A 89 -2.92 -7.27 -2.40
N GLY A 90 -3.33 -6.03 -2.66
CA GLY A 90 -2.52 -4.84 -2.37
C GLY A 90 -2.53 -4.49 -0.88
N GLY A 91 -1.41 -3.99 -0.36
CA GLY A 91 -1.33 -3.49 1.02
C GLY A 91 -2.04 -2.13 1.19
N GLY A 92 -2.55 -1.86 2.38
CA GLY A 92 -3.10 -0.57 2.78
C GLY A 92 -2.00 0.48 2.96
N GLY A 93 -2.35 1.75 2.75
CA GLY A 93 -1.41 2.86 2.89
C GLY A 93 -1.14 3.21 4.35
N LEU A 94 0.06 3.68 4.65
CA LEU A 94 0.42 4.22 5.97
C LEU A 94 -0.47 5.45 6.30
N GLY A 95 -0.87 5.60 7.55
CA GLY A 95 -1.51 6.82 8.04
C GLY A 95 -0.56 8.03 7.96
N GLY A 96 -1.08 9.26 8.04
CA GLY A 96 -0.25 10.47 8.01
C GLY A 96 0.20 10.88 9.41
N PRO A 97 1.38 11.50 9.57
CA PRO A 97 1.83 11.99 10.87
C PRO A 97 1.16 13.32 11.22
N SER A 98 1.10 13.61 12.52
CA SER A 98 0.60 14.87 13.07
C SER A 98 1.60 15.47 14.06
N LEU A 99 2.27 16.55 13.65
CA LEU A 99 3.42 17.11 14.36
C LEU A 99 3.23 18.60 14.65
N ALA A 100 3.36 19.03 15.90
CA ALA A 100 3.36 20.48 16.17
C ALA A 100 4.67 21.12 15.67
N ILE A 101 5.81 20.48 15.90
CA ILE A 101 7.11 20.91 15.38
C ILE A 101 7.83 19.71 14.76
N ALA A 102 8.24 19.87 13.51
CA ALA A 102 9.20 19.02 12.82
C ALA A 102 10.51 19.79 12.67
N TYR A 103 11.65 19.23 13.07
CA TYR A 103 12.92 19.92 12.89
C TYR A 103 14.06 19.02 12.44
N ARG A 104 14.98 19.59 11.66
CA ARG A 104 16.25 18.97 11.25
C ARG A 104 17.39 19.91 11.60
N GLY A 105 18.40 19.40 12.30
CA GLY A 105 19.49 20.21 12.85
C GLY A 105 19.20 20.67 14.28
N GLU A 106 19.18 21.98 14.51
CA GLU A 106 18.96 22.58 15.83
C GLU A 106 17.48 22.53 16.23
N ALA A 107 17.23 22.20 17.51
CA ALA A 107 15.87 22.16 18.04
C ALA A 107 15.27 23.58 18.11
N VAL A 108 13.97 23.69 17.89
CA VAL A 108 13.27 24.98 17.97
C VAL A 108 13.22 25.43 19.42
N ARG A 109 13.73 26.62 19.70
CA ARG A 109 13.79 27.18 21.04
C ARG A 109 12.41 27.73 21.41
N GLN A 110 11.87 27.32 22.55
CA GLN A 110 10.57 27.78 23.03
C GLN A 110 10.75 28.65 24.26
N GLU A 111 10.21 29.87 24.22
CA GLU A 111 10.25 30.85 25.30
C GLU A 111 8.83 31.28 25.69
N GLY A 112 8.65 31.64 26.96
CA GLY A 112 7.36 32.06 27.49
C GLY A 112 6.32 30.93 27.49
N GLN A 113 5.04 31.28 27.30
CA GLN A 113 3.92 30.33 27.29
C GLN A 113 3.66 29.79 25.88
N THR A 114 4.65 29.09 25.31
CA THR A 114 4.45 28.42 24.02
C THR A 114 3.71 27.10 24.21
N MET A 115 2.62 26.89 23.46
CA MET A 115 1.83 25.65 23.49
C MET A 115 1.97 24.88 22.18
N LEU A 116 2.25 23.58 22.30
CA LEU A 116 2.33 22.64 21.19
C LEU A 116 1.14 21.69 21.23
N MET A 117 0.31 21.75 20.19
CA MET A 117 -0.93 20.99 20.08
C MET A 117 -0.93 20.17 18.79
N PRO A 118 -0.27 18.99 18.77
CA PRO A 118 -0.43 18.07 17.67
C PRO A 118 -1.87 17.53 17.62
N GLY A 119 -2.41 17.33 16.42
CA GLY A 119 -3.64 16.55 16.21
C GLY A 119 -3.38 15.04 16.35
N THR A 120 -4.40 14.21 16.12
CA THR A 120 -4.24 12.75 16.15
C THR A 120 -3.45 12.26 14.96
N ALA A 121 -2.74 11.14 15.11
CA ALA A 121 -2.14 10.45 13.98
C ALA A 121 -3.22 9.97 13.01
N GLY A 122 -2.87 9.89 11.73
CA GLY A 122 -3.72 9.27 10.72
C GLY A 122 -3.76 7.77 10.91
N ALA A 123 -4.96 7.19 10.75
CA ALA A 123 -5.10 5.75 10.75
C ALA A 123 -4.55 5.14 9.45
N GLY A 124 -4.03 3.92 9.54
CA GLY A 124 -3.68 3.11 8.40
C GLY A 124 -4.87 2.83 7.47
N GLY A 125 -4.59 2.70 6.18
CA GLY A 125 -5.55 2.27 5.19
C GLY A 125 -5.80 0.76 5.28
N PRO A 126 -7.01 0.30 4.94
CA PRO A 126 -7.27 -1.13 4.89
C PRO A 126 -6.50 -1.77 3.73
N GLY A 127 -6.06 -3.02 3.87
CA GLY A 127 -5.51 -3.75 2.74
C GLY A 127 -6.60 -4.39 1.87
N GLY A 128 -6.22 -4.80 0.66
CA GLY A 128 -7.13 -5.40 -0.30
C GLY A 128 -7.65 -6.77 0.14
N SER A 129 -8.78 -7.18 -0.43
CA SER A 129 -9.45 -8.47 -0.19
C SER A 129 -9.86 -8.67 1.27
N SER A 130 -10.75 -7.78 1.74
CA SER A 130 -11.38 -7.80 3.06
C SER A 130 -10.49 -7.38 4.25
N ASN A 131 -9.45 -6.56 4.00
CA ASN A 131 -8.62 -5.98 5.06
C ASN A 131 -8.04 -7.04 6.01
N VAL A 132 -7.35 -8.03 5.44
CA VAL A 132 -6.60 -8.98 6.27
C VAL A 132 -5.58 -8.20 7.09
N ALA A 133 -5.54 -8.39 8.42
CA ALA A 133 -4.77 -7.51 9.30
C ALA A 133 -3.28 -7.45 8.91
N GLU A 134 -2.78 -8.50 8.27
CA GLU A 134 -1.40 -8.63 7.78
C GLU A 134 -1.08 -7.70 6.60
N ASN A 135 -2.07 -7.16 5.89
CA ASN A 135 -1.87 -6.25 4.77
C ASN A 135 -2.44 -4.83 5.00
N ALA A 136 -2.91 -4.51 6.21
CA ALA A 136 -3.32 -3.15 6.55
C ALA A 136 -2.10 -2.22 6.67
N GLY A 137 -2.31 -0.95 6.34
CA GLY A 137 -1.33 0.08 6.66
C GLY A 137 -1.28 0.32 8.17
N THR A 138 -0.14 0.79 8.67
CA THR A 138 0.00 1.17 10.07
C THR A 138 -0.48 2.59 10.30
N ASP A 139 -0.98 2.85 11.51
CA ASP A 139 -1.15 4.21 12.01
C ASP A 139 0.23 4.87 12.16
N ASP A 140 0.29 6.18 11.99
CA ASP A 140 1.54 6.94 12.10
C ASP A 140 1.65 7.65 13.47
N VAL A 141 2.57 8.59 13.61
CA VAL A 141 2.88 9.26 14.87
C VAL A 141 2.14 10.58 15.05
N SER A 142 1.76 10.86 16.30
CA SER A 142 1.37 12.18 16.77
C SER A 142 2.37 12.65 17.83
N ALA A 143 3.02 13.78 17.62
CA ALA A 143 4.03 14.29 18.53
C ALA A 143 4.10 15.82 18.56
N ALA A 144 4.42 16.37 19.73
CA ALA A 144 4.65 17.80 19.88
C ALA A 144 5.92 18.24 19.14
N GLU A 145 6.98 17.44 19.21
CA GLU A 145 8.25 17.67 18.54
C GLU A 145 8.79 16.38 17.93
N GLN A 146 9.24 16.47 16.69
CA GLN A 146 9.87 15.36 15.97
C GLN A 146 11.16 15.83 15.28
N LYS A 147 12.27 15.16 15.64
CA LYS A 147 13.54 15.33 14.94
C LYS A 147 13.57 14.44 13.69
N PHE A 148 13.96 15.03 12.57
CA PHE A 148 14.25 14.32 11.34
C PHE A 148 15.77 14.19 11.12
N PRO A 149 16.24 13.07 10.54
CA PRO A 149 17.64 12.86 10.19
C PRO A 149 18.12 13.80 9.07
#